data_AF-A0A2V2Q526-F1
#
_entry.id   AF-A0A2V2Q526-F1
#
_cell.length_a   1.000
_cell.length_b   1.000
_cell.length_c   1.000
_cell.angle_alpha   90.00
_cell.angle_beta   90.00
_cell.angle_gamma   90.00
#
_symmetry.space_group_name_H-M   'P 1'
#
loop_
_entity.id
_entity.type
_entity.pdbx_description
1 polymer ?
#
loop_
_entity_poly.entity_id
_entity_poly.type
_entity_poly.pdbx_seq_one_letter_code
_entity_poly.pdbx_strand_id
1 'polypeptide(L)'
;TSRIDFTAWPVRGDRRGDDALLGRALRAWAEPTEAVRVSATPGTVDVPPAQPPQLLFAGEVDGAAVVLFHDRGVRVVRYAEPSAGGDGAALDFARTDDADVTTSAAVVVSRTGGTARFLLAPWISTTTTRDLLAPGTPDRPLEVAPDGVTAPVERPAAGGACDSWPVLRLRSSARIVENHAFLLTDLGDLAPAHLTYTPKPGGGAPARQPREATGQEALGAWARTACSLRALSGSGVRAVNNWAFAEQRLPEGGERAEWLCTRADTWRGPGRVLVQFLQPAGSPTTPAAVVADRNDTALCSRFGQHILAGTHWKAASGRWYVLAAGSRAVDRIEATGQVRSTAEGPTLAVRAPRDAAVRLTAGLHDGGTLVAVR
;
A
#
# COMPACT_ATOMS: atom_id res chain seq x y z
N THR A 1 -28.03 4.60 0.47
CA THR A 1 -26.90 5.37 0.99
C THR A 1 -26.10 5.90 -0.18
N SER A 2 -25.61 7.14 -0.12
CA SER A 2 -24.70 7.70 -1.13
C SER A 2 -23.22 7.50 -0.77
N ARG A 3 -22.93 7.03 0.45
CA ARG A 3 -21.58 6.76 0.96
C ARG A 3 -21.50 5.34 1.54
N ILE A 4 -20.41 4.64 1.23
CA ILE A 4 -20.07 3.33 1.78
C ILE A 4 -18.69 3.47 2.39
N ASP A 5 -18.67 3.94 3.63
CA ASP A 5 -17.47 4.18 4.43
C ASP A 5 -17.74 3.95 5.92
N PHE A 6 -16.84 4.41 6.81
CA PHE A 6 -17.00 4.30 8.27
C PHE A 6 -18.32 4.88 8.81
N THR A 7 -18.92 5.87 8.14
CA THR A 7 -20.21 6.44 8.55
C THR A 7 -21.37 5.44 8.39
N ALA A 8 -21.21 4.44 7.52
CA ALA A 8 -22.19 3.38 7.28
C ALA A 8 -22.01 2.15 8.21
N TRP A 9 -21.02 2.16 9.11
CA TRP A 9 -20.77 1.06 10.02
C TRP A 9 -21.77 1.07 11.20
N PRO A 10 -22.42 -0.07 11.51
CA PRO A 10 -23.23 -0.20 12.72
C PRO A 10 -22.33 -0.36 13.95
N VAL A 11 -22.88 0.00 15.12
CA VAL A 11 -22.27 -0.31 16.42
C VAL A 11 -22.24 -1.82 16.62
N ARG A 12 -21.06 -2.38 16.96
CA ARG A 12 -20.85 -3.81 17.21
C ARG A 12 -20.04 -4.06 18.49
N GLY A 13 -19.89 -5.33 18.86
CA GLY A 13 -19.16 -5.78 20.06
C GLY A 13 -20.06 -5.94 21.29
N ASP A 14 -19.58 -6.72 22.25
CA ASP A 14 -20.27 -7.15 23.47
C ASP A 14 -20.27 -6.09 24.59
N ARG A 15 -19.35 -5.11 24.53
CA ARG A 15 -19.24 -3.99 25.49
C ARG A 15 -19.90 -2.70 25.02
N ARG A 16 -20.70 -2.73 23.95
CA ARG A 16 -21.37 -1.54 23.37
C ARG A 16 -22.31 -0.78 24.31
N GLY A 17 -22.73 -1.37 25.42
CA GLY A 17 -23.54 -0.74 26.47
C GLY A 17 -22.81 -0.52 27.79
N ASP A 18 -21.48 -0.67 27.81
CA ASP A 18 -20.66 -0.44 29.00
C ASP A 18 -20.34 1.05 29.15
N ASP A 19 -21.26 1.81 29.74
CA ASP A 19 -21.14 3.26 29.89
C ASP A 19 -19.87 3.68 30.67
N ALA A 20 -19.38 2.82 31.56
CA ALA A 20 -18.16 3.09 32.32
C ALA A 20 -16.92 3.03 31.41
N LEU A 21 -16.81 1.99 30.57
CA LEU A 21 -15.76 1.86 29.56
C LEU A 21 -15.84 2.98 28.52
N LEU A 22 -17.02 3.22 27.96
CA LEU A 22 -17.23 4.25 26.95
C LEU A 22 -16.91 5.64 27.52
N GLY A 23 -17.30 5.91 28.76
CA GLY A 23 -16.95 7.15 29.46
C GLY A 23 -15.45 7.32 29.69
N ARG A 24 -14.71 6.23 30.01
CA ARG A 24 -13.24 6.29 30.11
C ARG A 24 -12.60 6.59 28.76
N ALA A 25 -13.02 5.91 27.70
CA ALA A 25 -12.49 6.11 26.36
C ALA A 25 -12.73 7.55 25.85
N LEU A 26 -13.93 8.10 26.09
CA LEU A 26 -14.25 9.49 25.73
C LEU A 26 -13.44 10.50 26.56
N ARG A 27 -13.25 10.27 27.86
CA ARG A 27 -12.39 11.13 28.69
C ARG A 27 -10.94 11.09 28.23
N ALA A 28 -10.41 9.90 27.91
CA ALA A 28 -9.06 9.75 27.39
C ALA A 28 -8.86 10.52 26.08
N TRP A 29 -9.87 10.58 25.21
CA TRP A 29 -9.82 11.38 23.99
C TRP A 29 -9.98 12.89 24.27
N ALA A 30 -10.84 13.28 25.20
CA ALA A 30 -11.03 14.69 25.54
C ALA A 30 -9.81 15.31 26.25
N GLU A 31 -9.18 14.54 27.14
CA GLU A 31 -8.06 14.99 27.97
C GLU A 31 -7.18 13.79 28.33
N PRO A 32 -6.23 13.40 27.45
CA PRO A 32 -5.31 12.31 27.73
C PRO A 32 -4.44 12.62 28.95
N THR A 33 -4.37 11.69 29.90
CA THR A 33 -3.44 11.77 31.04
C THR A 33 -2.10 11.11 30.70
N GLU A 34 -1.07 11.28 31.54
CA GLU A 34 0.22 10.60 31.36
C GLU A 34 0.12 9.06 31.34
N ALA A 35 -0.96 8.50 31.89
CA ALA A 35 -1.24 7.06 31.88
C ALA A 35 -1.84 6.56 30.54
N VAL A 36 -2.11 7.46 29.59
CA VAL A 36 -2.63 7.13 28.26
C VAL A 36 -1.54 7.33 27.22
N ARG A 37 -1.11 6.24 26.58
CA ARG A 37 -0.19 6.33 25.44
C ARG A 37 -0.96 6.80 24.21
N VAL A 38 -0.68 8.02 23.77
CA VAL A 38 -1.26 8.57 22.55
C VAL A 38 -0.37 8.26 21.34
N SER A 39 -0.97 7.77 20.26
CA SER A 39 -0.30 7.59 18.97
C SER A 39 -1.18 8.10 17.85
N ALA A 40 -0.57 8.63 16.78
CA ALA A 40 -1.32 9.16 15.64
C ALA A 40 -0.60 8.83 14.34
N THR A 41 -1.35 8.35 13.35
CA THR A 41 -0.88 8.27 11.96
C THR A 41 -0.35 9.65 11.54
N PRO A 42 0.80 9.76 10.82
CA PRO A 42 1.38 11.05 10.46
C PRO A 42 0.40 12.02 9.79
N GLY A 43 0.32 13.24 10.32
CA GLY A 43 -0.58 14.28 9.82
C GLY A 43 -2.05 14.13 10.27
N THR A 44 -2.31 13.29 11.28
CA THR A 44 -3.60 13.21 11.96
C THR A 44 -3.60 14.15 13.16
N VAL A 45 -4.66 14.93 13.31
CA VAL A 45 -4.86 15.77 14.49
C VAL A 45 -5.42 14.92 15.63
N ASP A 46 -4.84 15.04 16.82
CA ASP A 46 -5.14 14.28 18.05
C ASP A 46 -6.02 15.06 19.05
N VAL A 47 -6.62 16.17 18.61
CA VAL A 47 -7.50 17.01 19.43
C VAL A 47 -8.83 16.31 19.80
N PRO A 48 -9.56 16.78 20.83
CA PRO A 48 -10.88 16.26 21.18
C PRO A 48 -11.88 16.30 20.00
N PRO A 49 -12.94 15.47 20.01
CA PRO A 49 -13.94 15.48 18.96
C PRO A 49 -14.79 16.74 19.06
N ALA A 50 -14.99 17.43 17.92
CA ALA A 50 -15.80 18.65 17.86
C ALA A 50 -17.32 18.39 17.99
N GLN A 51 -17.75 17.14 17.77
CA GLN A 51 -19.13 16.67 17.87
C GLN A 51 -19.15 15.30 18.53
N PRO A 52 -20.29 14.83 19.07
CA PRO A 52 -20.39 13.48 19.61
C PRO A 52 -19.93 12.44 18.57
N PRO A 53 -18.88 11.65 18.86
CA PRO A 53 -18.38 10.68 17.91
C PRO A 53 -19.37 9.53 17.72
N GLN A 54 -19.28 8.85 16.59
CA GLN A 54 -19.99 7.60 16.32
C GLN A 54 -19.22 6.45 16.95
N LEU A 55 -19.88 5.67 17.81
CA LEU A 55 -19.35 4.38 18.25
C LEU A 55 -19.40 3.40 17.08
N LEU A 56 -18.26 2.75 16.79
CA LEU A 56 -18.17 1.70 15.78
C LEU A 56 -18.10 0.32 16.43
N PHE A 57 -17.38 0.20 17.54
CA PHE A 57 -17.16 -1.06 18.24
C PHE A 57 -16.82 -0.83 19.71
N ALA A 58 -17.30 -1.71 20.58
CA ALA A 58 -16.74 -1.87 21.92
C ALA A 58 -16.79 -3.35 22.31
N GLY A 59 -15.64 -3.94 22.65
CA GLY A 59 -15.56 -5.33 23.05
C GLY A 59 -14.19 -5.78 23.55
N GLU A 60 -14.12 -6.99 24.09
CA GLU A 60 -12.88 -7.61 24.55
C GLU A 60 -12.11 -8.24 23.36
N VAL A 61 -10.86 -7.84 23.15
CA VAL A 61 -10.00 -8.37 22.10
C VAL A 61 -8.60 -8.63 22.65
N ASP A 62 -8.13 -9.87 22.55
CA ASP A 62 -6.80 -10.32 22.99
C ASP A 62 -6.43 -9.87 24.43
N GLY A 63 -7.40 -9.89 25.35
CA GLY A 63 -7.19 -9.53 26.77
C GLY A 63 -7.20 -8.02 27.06
N ALA A 64 -7.71 -7.21 26.13
CA ALA A 64 -7.96 -5.78 26.33
C ALA A 64 -9.40 -5.41 25.98
N ALA A 65 -9.97 -4.46 26.73
CA ALA A 65 -11.21 -3.79 26.35
C ALA A 65 -10.87 -2.74 25.28
N VAL A 66 -11.43 -2.91 24.07
CA VAL A 66 -11.18 -2.05 22.91
C VAL A 66 -12.44 -1.29 22.54
N VAL A 67 -12.31 0.02 22.31
CA VAL A 67 -13.38 0.89 21.81
C VAL A 67 -12.90 1.58 20.53
N LEU A 68 -13.71 1.52 19.48
CA LEU A 68 -13.49 2.27 18.24
C LEU A 68 -14.56 3.33 18.07
N PHE A 69 -14.10 4.57 17.87
CA PHE A 69 -14.93 5.70 17.48
C PHE A 69 -14.59 6.18 16.07
N HIS A 70 -15.54 6.82 15.41
CA HIS A 70 -15.30 7.67 14.25
C HIS A 70 -15.86 9.05 14.54
N ASP A 71 -15.11 10.10 14.27
CA ASP A 71 -15.53 11.47 14.58
C ASP A 71 -16.58 12.04 13.61
N ARG A 72 -17.10 11.20 12.69
CA ARG A 72 -17.97 11.57 11.55
C ARG A 72 -17.31 12.52 10.55
N GLY A 73 -16.02 12.77 10.71
CA GLY A 73 -15.21 13.57 9.81
C GLY A 73 -14.15 12.68 9.16
N VAL A 74 -12.96 12.72 9.72
CA VAL A 74 -11.72 12.35 9.04
C VAL A 74 -10.87 11.36 9.83
N ARG A 75 -11.37 10.81 10.94
CA ARG A 75 -10.57 9.89 11.75
C ARG A 75 -11.36 8.81 12.46
N VAL A 76 -10.73 7.65 12.53
CA VAL A 76 -11.04 6.57 13.47
C VAL A 76 -10.11 6.72 14.67
N VAL A 77 -10.67 6.56 15.87
CA VAL A 77 -9.93 6.59 17.13
C VAL A 77 -10.13 5.27 17.85
N ARG A 78 -9.03 4.62 18.24
CA ARG A 78 -9.01 3.38 19.01
C ARG A 78 -8.56 3.66 20.43
N TYR A 79 -9.41 3.37 21.39
CA TYR A 79 -9.04 3.24 22.79
C TYR A 79 -8.85 1.77 23.13
N ALA A 80 -7.80 1.43 23.86
CA ALA A 80 -7.59 0.08 24.36
C ALA A 80 -7.01 0.11 25.78
N GLU A 81 -7.65 -0.58 26.72
CA GLU A 81 -7.13 -0.75 28.07
C GLU A 81 -7.01 -2.25 28.41
N PRO A 82 -5.92 -2.69 29.07
CA PRO A 82 -5.79 -4.07 29.51
C PRO A 82 -6.93 -4.46 30.45
N SER A 83 -7.50 -5.65 30.28
CA SER A 83 -8.62 -6.11 31.12
C SER A 83 -8.16 -6.47 32.55
N ALA A 84 -6.85 -6.68 32.77
CA ALA A 84 -6.25 -6.87 34.09
C ALA A 84 -4.75 -6.49 34.11
N GLY A 85 -4.38 -5.40 34.79
CA GLY A 85 -2.99 -4.95 34.98
C GLY A 85 -2.24 -4.58 33.69
N GLY A 86 -1.30 -3.63 33.73
CA GLY A 86 -0.43 -3.33 32.57
C GLY A 86 -0.06 -1.86 32.36
N ASP A 87 0.52 -1.58 31.19
CA ASP A 87 1.17 -0.33 30.74
C ASP A 87 0.24 0.89 30.51
N GLY A 88 -0.91 0.93 31.20
CA GLY A 88 -1.93 1.95 30.98
C GLY A 88 -2.73 1.76 29.69
N ALA A 89 -3.60 2.72 29.39
CA ALA A 89 -4.44 2.68 28.19
C ALA A 89 -3.69 3.21 26.97
N ALA A 90 -4.10 2.80 25.77
CA ALA A 90 -3.64 3.34 24.50
C ALA A 90 -4.78 4.10 23.82
N LEU A 91 -4.44 5.22 23.20
CA LEU A 91 -5.32 6.02 22.36
C LEU A 91 -4.65 6.26 21.01
N ASP A 92 -5.11 5.54 19.98
CA ASP A 92 -4.53 5.56 18.65
C ASP A 92 -5.45 6.29 17.68
N PHE A 93 -4.90 7.24 16.92
CA PHE A 93 -5.62 8.03 15.93
C PHE A 93 -5.19 7.62 14.52
N ALA A 94 -6.17 7.28 13.68
CA ALA A 94 -5.95 7.03 12.26
C ALA A 94 -6.79 7.95 11.40
N ARG A 95 -6.13 8.54 10.41
CA ARG A 95 -6.74 9.39 9.40
C ARG A 95 -7.51 8.54 8.38
N THR A 96 -8.70 8.98 7.99
CA THR A 96 -9.65 8.26 7.14
C THR A 96 -10.43 9.18 6.18
N ASP A 97 -9.88 10.34 5.81
CA ASP A 97 -10.51 11.28 4.85
C ASP A 97 -10.78 10.60 3.51
N ASP A 98 -11.97 10.83 2.95
CA ASP A 98 -12.39 10.25 1.67
C ASP A 98 -12.24 8.72 1.61
N ALA A 99 -12.34 8.04 2.76
CA ALA A 99 -12.38 6.60 2.80
C ALA A 99 -13.59 6.07 1.99
N ASP A 100 -13.39 4.95 1.33
CA ASP A 100 -14.31 4.33 0.38
C ASP A 100 -14.53 2.86 0.72
N VAL A 101 -15.22 2.14 -0.17
CA VAL A 101 -15.59 0.73 0.01
C VAL A 101 -14.40 -0.20 0.30
N THR A 102 -13.18 0.14 -0.16
CA THR A 102 -11.96 -0.68 0.05
C THR A 102 -11.14 -0.17 1.23
N THR A 103 -10.92 1.14 1.33
CA THR A 103 -10.06 1.75 2.36
C THR A 103 -10.74 1.86 3.72
N SER A 104 -12.07 1.72 3.79
CA SER A 104 -12.82 1.56 5.04
C SER A 104 -13.29 0.14 5.29
N ALA A 105 -12.76 -0.86 4.57
CA ALA A 105 -13.22 -2.24 4.66
C ALA A 105 -12.76 -2.98 5.93
N ALA A 106 -11.71 -2.50 6.59
CA ALA A 106 -11.13 -3.11 7.78
C ALA A 106 -10.38 -2.07 8.63
N VAL A 107 -10.37 -2.25 9.95
CA VAL A 107 -9.55 -1.49 10.90
C VAL A 107 -8.93 -2.44 11.90
N VAL A 108 -7.67 -2.21 12.24
CA VAL A 108 -6.99 -2.98 13.28
C VAL A 108 -7.56 -2.68 14.66
N VAL A 109 -8.01 -3.72 15.35
CA VAL A 109 -8.50 -3.63 16.74
C VAL A 109 -7.48 -4.13 17.76
N SER A 110 -6.52 -4.96 17.34
CA SER A 110 -5.48 -5.50 18.19
C SER A 110 -4.25 -5.87 17.39
N ARG A 111 -3.07 -5.72 18.02
CA ARG A 111 -1.78 -6.22 17.55
C ARG A 111 -1.07 -6.84 18.75
N THR A 112 -0.90 -8.16 18.71
CA THR A 112 -0.27 -8.91 19.78
C THR A 112 0.75 -9.87 19.17
N GLY A 113 2.01 -9.79 19.61
CA GLY A 113 3.09 -10.58 19.03
C GLY A 113 3.21 -10.37 17.51
N GLY A 114 3.28 -11.46 16.74
CA GLY A 114 3.39 -11.44 15.27
C GLY A 114 2.06 -11.32 14.51
N THR A 115 0.93 -11.07 15.18
CA THR A 115 -0.40 -11.08 14.54
C THR A 115 -1.17 -9.78 14.76
N ALA A 116 -2.22 -9.60 13.96
CA ALA A 116 -3.23 -8.55 14.11
C ALA A 116 -4.64 -9.15 14.03
N ARG A 117 -5.61 -8.46 14.64
CA ARG A 117 -7.02 -8.69 14.40
C ARG A 117 -7.66 -7.44 13.81
N PHE A 118 -8.59 -7.64 12.91
CA PHE A 118 -9.28 -6.57 12.20
C PHE A 118 -10.77 -6.62 12.51
N LEU A 119 -11.39 -5.47 12.72
CA LEU A 119 -12.83 -5.33 12.59
C LEU A 119 -13.17 -5.06 11.13
N LEU A 120 -14.07 -5.86 10.56
CA LEU A 120 -14.46 -5.76 9.15
C LEU A 120 -15.70 -4.88 8.94
N ALA A 121 -15.76 -4.24 7.79
CA ALA A 121 -16.93 -3.50 7.36
C ALA A 121 -18.16 -4.41 7.16
N PRO A 122 -19.38 -3.90 7.40
CA PRO A 122 -20.60 -4.70 7.33
C PRO A 122 -20.95 -5.19 5.91
N TRP A 123 -20.32 -4.63 4.87
CA TRP A 123 -20.51 -5.06 3.49
C TRP A 123 -19.51 -6.14 3.04
N ILE A 124 -18.59 -6.60 3.89
CA ILE A 124 -17.66 -7.68 3.52
C ILE A 124 -18.37 -9.03 3.60
N SER A 125 -18.38 -9.76 2.49
CA SER A 125 -19.05 -11.07 2.39
C SER A 125 -18.08 -12.25 2.38
N THR A 126 -16.81 -12.00 2.08
CA THR A 126 -15.78 -13.05 2.05
C THR A 126 -14.47 -12.48 2.56
N THR A 127 -13.83 -13.24 3.42
CA THR A 127 -12.59 -12.85 4.10
C THR A 127 -11.63 -14.01 4.03
N THR A 128 -10.47 -13.77 3.44
CA THR A 128 -9.38 -14.75 3.36
C THR A 128 -8.03 -14.08 3.59
N THR A 129 -6.99 -14.87 3.78
CA THR A 129 -5.60 -14.41 3.83
C THR A 129 -4.78 -15.06 2.73
N ARG A 130 -3.73 -14.37 2.29
CA ARG A 130 -2.71 -14.93 1.40
C ARG A 130 -1.35 -14.34 1.68
N ASP A 131 -0.32 -15.01 1.20
CA ASP A 131 1.05 -14.50 1.20
C ASP A 131 1.41 -13.98 -0.20
N LEU A 132 1.83 -12.72 -0.32
CA LEU A 132 2.26 -12.16 -1.60
C LEU A 132 3.54 -12.83 -2.13
N LEU A 133 4.38 -13.40 -1.25
CA LEU A 133 5.56 -14.15 -1.66
C LEU A 133 5.25 -15.60 -2.05
N ALA A 134 3.97 -16.00 -2.04
CA ALA A 134 3.50 -17.26 -2.60
C ALA A 134 2.35 -17.01 -3.59
N PRO A 135 2.59 -16.29 -4.72
CA PRO A 135 1.52 -15.79 -5.60
C PRO A 135 0.68 -16.88 -6.28
N GLY A 136 1.20 -18.11 -6.36
CA GLY A 136 0.50 -19.28 -6.90
C GLY A 136 -0.29 -20.08 -5.86
N THR A 137 -0.16 -19.75 -4.57
CA THR A 137 -0.85 -20.46 -3.49
C THR A 137 -2.27 -19.91 -3.33
N PRO A 138 -3.30 -20.78 -3.24
CA PRO A 138 -4.68 -20.36 -2.99
C PRO A 138 -4.85 -19.62 -1.67
N ASP A 139 -5.94 -18.87 -1.58
CA ASP A 139 -6.32 -18.16 -0.36
C ASP A 139 -6.68 -19.11 0.78
N ARG A 140 -6.33 -18.72 2.00
CA ARG A 140 -6.73 -19.43 3.22
C ARG A 140 -7.98 -18.76 3.81
N PRO A 141 -9.06 -19.50 4.11
CA PRO A 141 -10.22 -18.96 4.82
C PRO A 141 -9.79 -18.27 6.12
N LEU A 142 -10.41 -17.12 6.41
CA LEU A 142 -10.22 -16.41 7.67
C LEU A 142 -11.54 -16.33 8.40
N GLU A 143 -11.61 -16.96 9.57
CA GLU A 143 -12.78 -16.90 10.44
C GLU A 143 -13.06 -15.47 10.89
N VAL A 144 -14.34 -15.12 10.97
CA VAL A 144 -14.82 -13.82 11.42
C VAL A 144 -15.90 -14.06 12.48
N ALA A 145 -15.69 -13.49 13.67
CA ALA A 145 -16.64 -13.57 14.77
C ALA A 145 -17.95 -12.81 14.43
N PRO A 146 -19.07 -13.11 15.13
CA PRO A 146 -20.36 -12.48 14.84
C PRO A 146 -20.37 -10.94 14.95
N ASP A 147 -19.45 -10.37 15.71
CA ASP A 147 -19.26 -8.92 15.85
C ASP A 147 -18.39 -8.30 14.74
N GLY A 148 -17.87 -9.11 13.81
CA GLY A 148 -17.07 -8.70 12.67
C GLY A 148 -15.55 -8.72 12.92
N VAL A 149 -15.08 -9.16 14.08
CA VAL A 149 -13.65 -9.26 14.38
C VAL A 149 -13.06 -10.53 13.76
N THR A 150 -11.93 -10.41 13.06
CA THR A 150 -11.26 -11.57 12.46
C THR A 150 -10.58 -12.46 13.53
N ALA A 151 -10.38 -13.73 13.18
CA ALA A 151 -9.29 -14.52 13.76
C ALA A 151 -7.92 -13.81 13.58
N PRO A 152 -6.88 -14.17 14.35
CA PRO A 152 -5.56 -13.56 14.22
C PRO A 152 -5.00 -13.76 12.81
N VAL A 153 -4.45 -12.69 12.25
CA VAL A 153 -3.80 -12.65 10.93
C VAL A 153 -2.32 -12.40 11.15
N GLU A 154 -1.46 -13.22 10.54
CA GLU A 154 -0.02 -12.98 10.55
C GLU A 154 0.31 -11.60 9.98
N ARG A 155 1.24 -10.89 10.61
CA ARG A 155 1.70 -9.58 10.13
C ARG A 155 2.99 -9.71 9.33
N PRO A 156 3.23 -8.82 8.35
CA PRO A 156 4.56 -8.67 7.78
C PRO A 156 5.60 -8.40 8.87
N ALA A 157 6.74 -9.09 8.81
CA ALA A 157 7.80 -8.92 9.79
C ALA A 157 8.39 -7.50 9.69
N ALA A 158 8.49 -6.83 10.85
CA ALA A 158 9.06 -5.48 10.96
C ALA A 158 10.56 -5.43 10.60
N GLY A 159 11.27 -6.56 10.70
CA GLY A 159 12.69 -6.69 10.40
C GLY A 159 13.07 -8.10 9.94
N GLY A 160 14.36 -8.33 9.70
CA GLY A 160 14.87 -9.62 9.23
C GLY A 160 14.64 -9.89 7.73
N ALA A 161 14.81 -11.15 7.33
CA ALA A 161 14.54 -11.60 5.97
C ALA A 161 13.05 -11.39 5.61
N CYS A 162 12.78 -11.28 4.31
CA CYS A 162 11.43 -11.11 3.78
C CYS A 162 11.01 -12.43 3.12
N ASP A 163 10.65 -13.39 3.97
CA ASP A 163 10.31 -14.75 3.54
C ASP A 163 8.80 -14.93 3.38
N SER A 164 8.00 -14.08 4.03
CA SER A 164 6.55 -13.95 3.84
C SER A 164 6.10 -12.50 3.85
N TRP A 165 5.01 -12.23 3.14
CA TRP A 165 4.26 -10.98 3.21
C TRP A 165 2.75 -11.25 3.24
N PRO A 166 2.18 -11.52 4.43
CA PRO A 166 0.75 -11.79 4.58
C PRO A 166 -0.11 -10.55 4.28
N VAL A 167 -1.26 -10.78 3.63
CA VAL A 167 -2.29 -9.78 3.34
C VAL A 167 -3.68 -10.35 3.56
N LEU A 168 -4.63 -9.47 3.87
CA LEU A 168 -6.06 -9.77 3.77
C LEU A 168 -6.49 -9.72 2.31
N ARG A 169 -7.33 -10.66 1.89
CA ARG A 169 -8.12 -10.55 0.68
C ARG A 169 -9.59 -10.52 1.07
N LEU A 170 -10.23 -9.39 0.77
CA LEU A 170 -11.62 -9.16 1.10
C LEU A 170 -12.45 -9.12 -0.17
N ARG A 171 -13.73 -9.49 -0.06
CA ARG A 171 -14.71 -9.30 -1.12
C ARG A 171 -15.93 -8.55 -0.58
N SER A 172 -16.32 -7.50 -1.27
CA SER A 172 -17.57 -6.81 -0.98
C SER A 172 -18.77 -7.66 -1.37
N SER A 173 -19.86 -7.52 -0.64
CA SER A 173 -21.15 -8.16 -0.91
C SER A 173 -21.63 -7.87 -2.32
N ALA A 174 -22.33 -8.83 -2.93
CA ALA A 174 -22.99 -8.66 -4.21
C ALA A 174 -24.06 -7.56 -4.22
N ARG A 175 -24.47 -7.05 -3.05
CA ARG A 175 -25.37 -5.88 -2.92
C ARG A 175 -24.66 -4.56 -3.23
N ILE A 176 -23.34 -4.55 -3.27
CA ILE A 176 -22.50 -3.43 -3.69
C ILE A 176 -22.15 -3.66 -5.16
N VAL A 177 -22.50 -2.70 -6.03
CA VAL A 177 -22.45 -2.85 -7.51
C VAL A 177 -21.06 -3.25 -7.99
N GLU A 178 -20.02 -2.74 -7.34
CA GLU A 178 -18.64 -3.06 -7.61
C GLU A 178 -18.35 -4.56 -7.42
N ASN A 179 -18.82 -5.20 -6.34
CA ASN A 179 -18.64 -6.65 -6.06
C ASN A 179 -17.23 -7.18 -6.43
N HIS A 180 -16.19 -6.48 -5.98
CA HIS A 180 -14.81 -6.81 -6.31
C HIS A 180 -14.08 -7.39 -5.11
N ALA A 181 -13.09 -8.24 -5.42
CA ALA A 181 -12.13 -8.72 -4.43
C ALA A 181 -10.90 -7.82 -4.47
N PHE A 182 -10.41 -7.43 -3.30
CA PHE A 182 -9.30 -6.49 -3.14
C PHE A 182 -8.37 -6.94 -2.01
N LEU A 183 -7.14 -6.42 -2.01
CA LEU A 183 -6.10 -6.78 -1.04
C LEU A 183 -5.82 -5.63 -0.08
N LEU A 184 -5.72 -5.94 1.21
CA LEU A 184 -5.28 -5.00 2.24
C LEU A 184 -4.04 -5.52 2.94
N THR A 185 -3.06 -4.65 3.18
CA THR A 185 -1.83 -4.99 3.90
C THR A 185 -1.67 -4.15 5.16
N ASP A 186 -1.24 -4.79 6.25
CA ASP A 186 -0.89 -4.09 7.48
C ASP A 186 0.50 -3.44 7.35
N LEU A 187 0.54 -2.11 7.35
CA LEU A 187 1.78 -1.32 7.37
C LEU A 187 2.03 -0.65 8.73
N GLY A 188 1.27 -0.99 9.77
CA GLY A 188 1.45 -0.48 11.13
C GLY A 188 0.46 0.59 11.59
N ASP A 189 -0.23 1.26 10.67
CA ASP A 189 -1.33 2.20 10.98
C ASP A 189 -2.65 1.46 11.26
N LEU A 190 -3.62 2.05 11.98
CA LEU A 190 -4.89 1.35 12.26
C LEU A 190 -5.66 0.99 10.99
N ALA A 191 -5.62 1.88 9.98
CA ALA A 191 -6.18 1.62 8.66
C ALA A 191 -5.14 0.88 7.80
N PRO A 192 -5.43 -0.35 7.33
CA PRO A 192 -4.54 -1.06 6.43
C PRO A 192 -4.54 -0.43 5.03
N ALA A 193 -3.47 -0.64 4.27
CA ALA A 193 -3.31 -0.05 2.94
C ALA A 193 -3.92 -0.93 1.85
N HIS A 194 -4.68 -0.33 0.93
CA HIS A 194 -5.25 -0.99 -0.25
C HIS A 194 -4.19 -1.21 -1.33
N LEU A 195 -4.02 -2.45 -1.79
CA LEU A 195 -3.06 -2.80 -2.85
C LEU A 195 -3.75 -2.89 -4.21
N THR A 196 -3.22 -2.14 -5.17
CA THR A 196 -3.70 -2.11 -6.56
C THR A 196 -2.58 -2.40 -7.56
N TYR A 197 -2.97 -2.63 -8.80
CA TYR A 197 -2.05 -2.85 -9.90
C TYR A 197 -2.55 -2.16 -11.17
N THR A 198 -1.65 -1.44 -11.84
CA THR A 198 -1.89 -0.89 -13.16
C THR A 198 -1.03 -1.65 -14.17
N PRO A 199 -1.64 -2.46 -15.06
CA PRO A 199 -0.88 -3.16 -16.10
C PRO A 199 -0.31 -2.17 -17.10
N LYS A 200 0.61 -2.65 -17.93
CA LYS A 200 1.16 -1.86 -19.03
C LYS A 200 0.06 -1.31 -19.93
N PRO A 201 0.23 -0.07 -20.45
CA PRO A 201 -0.70 0.46 -21.43
C PRO A 201 -0.73 -0.47 -22.66
N GLY A 202 -1.92 -1.00 -22.97
CA GLY A 202 -2.14 -1.74 -24.22
C GLY A 202 -2.21 -0.78 -25.41
N GLY A 203 -1.94 -1.29 -26.61
CA GLY A 203 -2.09 -0.50 -27.84
C GLY A 203 -3.52 0.04 -27.96
N GLY A 204 -3.66 1.36 -28.14
CA GLY A 204 -4.95 2.05 -28.34
C GLY A 204 -5.84 2.22 -27.11
N ALA A 205 -5.44 1.76 -25.92
CA ALA A 205 -6.25 1.93 -24.70
C ALA A 205 -5.95 3.26 -23.98
N PRO A 206 -6.97 3.95 -23.41
CA PRO A 206 -6.74 5.09 -22.53
C PRO A 206 -5.94 4.67 -21.28
N ALA A 207 -5.35 5.66 -20.59
CA ALA A 207 -4.67 5.42 -19.33
C ALA A 207 -5.64 4.70 -18.37
N ARG A 208 -5.21 3.54 -17.85
CA ARG A 208 -6.07 2.70 -17.03
C ARG A 208 -6.01 3.19 -15.59
N GLN A 209 -7.18 3.32 -14.96
CA GLN A 209 -7.24 3.43 -13.50
C GLN A 209 -6.58 2.19 -12.86
N PRO A 210 -5.98 2.32 -11.66
CA PRO A 210 -5.54 1.18 -10.89
C PRO A 210 -6.65 0.13 -10.78
N ARG A 211 -6.27 -1.15 -10.89
CA ARG A 211 -7.17 -2.30 -10.77
C ARG A 211 -6.86 -3.04 -9.49
N GLU A 212 -7.78 -3.90 -9.07
CA GLU A 212 -7.55 -4.75 -7.92
C GLU A 212 -6.36 -5.69 -8.12
N ALA A 213 -5.51 -5.80 -7.09
CA ALA A 213 -4.30 -6.60 -7.12
C ALA A 213 -4.54 -8.12 -6.96
N THR A 214 -5.65 -8.63 -7.50
CA THR A 214 -6.13 -10.00 -7.25
C THR A 214 -5.89 -10.97 -8.40
N GLY A 215 -5.54 -10.49 -9.59
CA GLY A 215 -5.23 -11.28 -10.78
C GLY A 215 -3.76 -11.75 -10.84
N GLN A 216 -3.48 -12.78 -11.65
CA GLN A 216 -2.17 -13.42 -11.71
C GLN A 216 -1.02 -12.46 -12.04
N GLU A 217 -1.18 -11.58 -13.03
CA GLU A 217 -0.16 -10.57 -13.40
C GLU A 217 0.17 -9.66 -12.21
N ALA A 218 -0.87 -9.15 -11.52
CA ALA A 218 -0.71 -8.30 -10.36
C ALA A 218 0.00 -9.03 -9.21
N LEU A 219 -0.36 -10.28 -8.93
CA LEU A 219 0.26 -11.07 -7.88
C LEU A 219 1.72 -11.40 -8.19
N GLY A 220 2.06 -11.67 -9.45
CA GLY A 220 3.45 -11.83 -9.88
C GLY A 220 4.28 -10.57 -9.65
N ALA A 221 3.74 -9.39 -10.00
CA ALA A 221 4.41 -8.12 -9.73
C ALA A 221 4.57 -7.84 -8.23
N TRP A 222 3.52 -8.10 -7.44
CA TRP A 222 3.56 -7.95 -5.99
C TRP A 222 4.53 -8.92 -5.32
N ALA A 223 4.62 -10.17 -5.75
CA ALA A 223 5.58 -11.15 -5.20
C ALA A 223 7.04 -10.67 -5.30
N ARG A 224 7.35 -9.86 -6.30
CA ARG A 224 8.71 -9.33 -6.53
C ARG A 224 8.96 -7.99 -5.85
N THR A 225 7.92 -7.32 -5.36
CA THR A 225 8.00 -5.96 -4.81
C THR A 225 7.48 -5.86 -3.37
N ALA A 226 6.82 -6.89 -2.83
CA ALA A 226 6.18 -6.87 -1.52
C ALA A 226 7.16 -6.48 -0.41
N CYS A 227 8.39 -6.97 -0.46
CA CYS A 227 9.41 -6.62 0.54
C CYS A 227 9.76 -5.13 0.60
N SER A 228 9.57 -4.39 -0.51
CA SER A 228 9.78 -2.93 -0.54
C SER A 228 8.72 -2.15 0.25
N LEU A 229 7.54 -2.76 0.50
CA LEU A 229 6.48 -2.16 1.31
C LEU A 229 6.91 -1.89 2.76
N ARG A 230 7.94 -2.59 3.26
CA ARG A 230 8.51 -2.32 4.59
C ARG A 230 9.01 -0.87 4.72
N ALA A 231 9.47 -0.27 3.62
CA ALA A 231 9.91 1.13 3.63
C ALA A 231 8.75 2.12 3.89
N LEU A 232 7.51 1.67 3.79
CA LEU A 232 6.29 2.46 3.94
C LEU A 232 5.64 2.32 5.32
N SER A 233 6.19 1.48 6.21
CA SER A 233 5.58 1.21 7.50
C SER A 233 5.41 2.47 8.36
N GLY A 234 4.23 2.64 8.96
CA GLY A 234 3.88 3.76 9.84
C GLY A 234 3.83 5.13 9.16
N SER A 235 3.73 5.18 7.83
CA SER A 235 3.75 6.45 7.07
C SER A 235 2.37 6.98 6.68
N GLY A 236 1.28 6.40 7.20
CA GLY A 236 -0.08 6.82 6.91
C GLY A 236 -0.50 6.53 5.49
N VAL A 237 -0.15 5.34 5.00
CA VAL A 237 -0.48 4.90 3.64
C VAL A 237 -1.94 4.50 3.55
N ARG A 238 -2.64 5.10 2.59
CA ARG A 238 -4.02 4.77 2.23
C ARG A 238 -4.06 3.65 1.20
N ALA A 239 -3.24 3.76 0.17
CA ALA A 239 -3.18 2.79 -0.93
C ALA A 239 -1.78 2.71 -1.53
N VAL A 240 -1.43 1.56 -2.10
CA VAL A 240 -0.20 1.35 -2.86
C VAL A 240 -0.52 0.73 -4.21
N ASN A 241 -0.06 1.37 -5.28
CA ASN A 241 -0.23 0.90 -6.64
C ASN A 241 1.10 0.47 -7.25
N ASN A 242 1.16 -0.75 -7.79
CA ASN A 242 2.22 -1.15 -8.70
C ASN A 242 1.82 -0.83 -10.14
N TRP A 243 2.45 0.17 -10.76
CA TRP A 243 2.23 0.51 -12.15
C TRP A 243 3.36 -0.03 -13.04
N ALA A 244 3.04 -0.99 -13.90
CA ALA A 244 3.92 -1.39 -14.99
C ALA A 244 3.92 -0.33 -16.09
N PHE A 245 4.95 0.51 -16.14
CA PHE A 245 4.99 1.63 -17.08
C PHE A 245 5.76 1.32 -18.36
N ALA A 246 6.68 0.36 -18.33
CA ALA A 246 7.46 -0.05 -19.49
C ALA A 246 7.92 -1.51 -19.42
N GLU A 247 8.18 -2.08 -20.58
CA GLU A 247 8.82 -3.38 -20.77
C GLU A 247 10.04 -3.18 -21.67
N GLN A 248 11.16 -3.81 -21.34
CA GLN A 248 12.42 -3.63 -22.05
C GLN A 248 13.00 -4.98 -22.45
N ARG A 249 13.38 -5.12 -23.73
CA ARG A 249 14.23 -6.24 -24.16
C ARG A 249 15.67 -5.96 -23.74
N LEU A 250 16.27 -6.92 -23.05
CA LEU A 250 17.63 -6.80 -22.57
C LEU A 250 18.66 -7.10 -23.67
N PRO A 251 19.82 -6.42 -23.65
CA PRO A 251 20.95 -6.78 -24.51
C PRO A 251 21.36 -8.25 -24.36
N GLU A 252 21.98 -8.81 -25.41
CA GLU A 252 22.69 -10.10 -25.35
C GLU A 252 21.84 -11.35 -25.04
N GLY A 253 20.57 -11.32 -25.37
CA GLY A 253 19.67 -12.45 -25.12
C GLY A 253 18.22 -12.09 -25.36
N GLY A 254 17.89 -10.80 -25.34
CA GLY A 254 16.56 -10.31 -25.71
C GLY A 254 15.47 -10.64 -24.70
N GLU A 255 15.83 -11.21 -23.55
CA GLU A 255 14.90 -11.48 -22.46
C GLU A 255 14.18 -10.20 -22.02
N ARG A 256 12.97 -10.36 -21.52
CA ARG A 256 12.12 -9.23 -21.15
C ARG A 256 12.32 -8.88 -19.68
N ALA A 257 12.59 -7.61 -19.43
CA ALA A 257 12.49 -7.00 -18.11
C ALA A 257 11.29 -6.06 -18.05
N GLU A 258 10.76 -5.87 -16.86
CA GLU A 258 9.68 -4.92 -16.59
C GLU A 258 10.16 -3.77 -15.73
N TRP A 259 9.56 -2.60 -15.95
CA TRP A 259 9.78 -1.42 -15.12
C TRP A 259 8.49 -1.06 -14.42
N LEU A 260 8.54 -1.07 -13.09
CA LEU A 260 7.42 -0.74 -12.22
C LEU A 260 7.66 0.59 -11.52
N CYS A 261 6.59 1.32 -11.31
CA CYS A 261 6.55 2.41 -10.35
C CYS A 261 5.55 2.04 -9.25
N THR A 262 6.07 1.81 -8.04
CA THR A 262 5.28 1.52 -6.85
C THR A 262 4.98 2.84 -6.16
N ARG A 263 3.74 3.32 -6.30
CA ARG A 263 3.28 4.56 -5.68
C ARG A 263 2.51 4.27 -4.41
N ALA A 264 2.92 4.86 -3.29
CA ALA A 264 2.16 4.94 -2.06
C ALA A 264 1.43 6.29 -1.98
N ASP A 265 0.11 6.25 -1.95
CA ASP A 265 -0.74 7.39 -1.62
C ASP A 265 -0.96 7.42 -0.11
N THR A 266 -0.68 8.55 0.52
CA THR A 266 -0.90 8.75 1.96
C THR A 266 -2.19 9.51 2.21
N TRP A 267 -2.77 9.36 3.41
CA TRP A 267 -3.95 10.13 3.82
C TRP A 267 -3.72 11.63 3.84
N ARG A 268 -2.47 12.09 4.06
CA ARG A 268 -2.10 13.51 4.06
C ARG A 268 -1.95 14.12 2.67
N GLY A 269 -1.91 13.32 1.60
CA GLY A 269 -1.82 13.78 0.22
C GLY A 269 -0.47 13.50 -0.46
N PRO A 270 0.67 14.02 0.03
CA PRO A 270 1.98 13.74 -0.57
C PRO A 270 2.25 12.24 -0.69
N GLY A 271 2.65 11.80 -1.88
CA GLY A 271 2.94 10.39 -2.15
C GLY A 271 4.42 10.09 -2.18
N ARG A 272 4.75 8.81 -2.03
CA ARG A 272 6.10 8.26 -2.23
C ARG A 272 6.09 7.31 -3.42
N VAL A 273 7.16 7.30 -4.20
CA VAL A 273 7.34 6.37 -5.30
C VAL A 273 8.66 5.62 -5.16
N LEU A 274 8.61 4.31 -5.39
CA LEU A 274 9.77 3.48 -5.67
C LEU A 274 9.72 3.11 -7.15
N VAL A 275 10.79 3.40 -7.89
CA VAL A 275 10.93 2.89 -9.25
C VAL A 275 11.76 1.62 -9.18
N GLN A 276 11.24 0.56 -9.78
CA GLN A 276 11.77 -0.78 -9.61
C GLN A 276 11.99 -1.46 -10.96
N PHE A 277 13.15 -2.09 -11.12
CA PHE A 277 13.53 -2.84 -12.31
C PHE A 277 13.41 -4.34 -12.03
N LEU A 278 12.52 -4.99 -12.77
CA LEU A 278 12.22 -6.40 -12.69
C LEU A 278 12.99 -7.12 -13.80
N GLN A 279 14.22 -7.49 -13.50
CA GLN A 279 15.03 -8.34 -14.40
C GLN A 279 14.37 -9.71 -14.61
N PRO A 280 14.71 -10.43 -15.70
CA PRO A 280 14.38 -11.84 -15.86
C PRO A 280 14.73 -12.61 -14.59
N ALA A 281 13.80 -13.43 -14.13
CA ALA A 281 13.87 -14.04 -12.81
C ALA A 281 13.86 -15.55 -12.93
N GLY A 282 14.78 -16.22 -12.24
CA GLY A 282 14.77 -17.68 -12.09
C GLY A 282 13.72 -18.18 -11.09
N SER A 283 13.12 -17.27 -10.30
CA SER A 283 12.07 -17.56 -9.31
C SER A 283 10.98 -16.48 -9.34
N PRO A 284 9.69 -16.83 -9.12
CA PRO A 284 8.58 -15.88 -9.03
C PRO A 284 8.75 -14.78 -7.96
N THR A 285 9.59 -15.01 -6.95
CA THR A 285 9.84 -14.09 -5.83
C THR A 285 11.16 -13.36 -5.90
N THR A 286 11.91 -13.50 -7.01
CA THR A 286 13.19 -12.79 -7.18
C THR A 286 12.97 -11.30 -7.02
N PRO A 287 13.55 -10.63 -6.00
CA PRO A 287 13.25 -9.24 -5.72
C PRO A 287 13.55 -8.33 -6.91
N ALA A 288 12.70 -7.33 -7.09
CA ALA A 288 12.98 -6.22 -7.98
C ALA A 288 14.15 -5.38 -7.44
N ALA A 289 14.94 -4.79 -8.34
CA ALA A 289 15.94 -3.81 -7.95
C ALA A 289 15.28 -2.44 -7.82
N VAL A 290 15.35 -1.80 -6.65
CA VAL A 290 14.94 -0.40 -6.48
C VAL A 290 16.01 0.48 -7.13
N VAL A 291 15.61 1.27 -8.13
CA VAL A 291 16.52 2.15 -8.90
C VAL A 291 16.33 3.62 -8.57
N ALA A 292 15.19 3.98 -7.97
CA ALA A 292 14.89 5.32 -7.50
C ALA A 292 13.88 5.26 -6.34
N ASP A 293 13.99 6.20 -5.41
CA ASP A 293 13.08 6.40 -4.27
C ASP A 293 12.84 7.89 -4.09
N ARG A 294 11.59 8.33 -4.18
CA ARG A 294 11.21 9.74 -4.07
C ARG A 294 9.99 9.92 -3.20
N ASN A 295 10.12 10.82 -2.23
CA ASN A 295 9.03 11.31 -1.40
C ASN A 295 8.41 12.58 -2.00
N ASP A 296 7.26 12.97 -1.45
CA ASP A 296 6.57 14.23 -1.72
C ASP A 296 6.43 14.55 -3.22
N THR A 297 6.02 13.55 -3.99
CA THR A 297 5.94 13.64 -5.45
C THR A 297 4.60 13.18 -6.02
N ALA A 298 4.22 13.79 -7.14
CA ALA A 298 3.05 13.42 -7.94
C ALA A 298 3.34 12.32 -8.96
N LEU A 299 4.60 11.87 -9.09
CA LEU A 299 4.97 10.81 -10.04
C LEU A 299 4.09 9.57 -9.88
N CYS A 300 3.80 8.93 -11.01
CA CYS A 300 3.03 7.69 -11.10
C CYS A 300 1.61 7.81 -10.57
N SER A 301 1.05 9.03 -10.68
CA SER A 301 -0.34 9.35 -10.34
C SER A 301 -1.04 9.98 -11.55
N ARG A 302 -2.34 10.26 -11.40
CA ARG A 302 -3.09 11.04 -12.39
C ARG A 302 -2.52 12.44 -12.65
N PHE A 303 -1.69 12.97 -11.75
CA PHE A 303 -1.08 14.30 -11.87
C PHE A 303 0.37 14.26 -12.37
N GLY A 304 1.07 13.13 -12.20
CA GLY A 304 2.43 12.90 -12.69
C GLY A 304 2.46 11.64 -13.54
N GLN A 305 1.91 11.77 -14.76
CA GLN A 305 1.59 10.63 -15.64
C GLN A 305 2.79 10.11 -16.45
N HIS A 306 3.91 10.82 -16.42
CA HIS A 306 5.08 10.49 -17.22
C HIS A 306 6.30 10.29 -16.32
N ILE A 307 7.06 9.25 -16.63
CA ILE A 307 8.25 8.88 -15.87
C ILE A 307 9.33 8.38 -16.83
N LEU A 308 10.58 8.67 -16.46
CA LEU A 308 11.79 8.11 -17.03
C LEU A 308 12.65 7.59 -15.87
N ALA A 309 13.21 6.41 -16.01
CA ALA A 309 14.16 5.87 -15.03
C ALA A 309 15.27 5.11 -15.75
N GLY A 310 16.38 4.89 -15.04
CA GLY A 310 17.49 4.11 -15.55
C GLY A 310 18.29 3.42 -14.47
N THR A 311 19.06 2.42 -14.87
CA THR A 311 19.92 1.65 -13.98
C THR A 311 21.14 1.11 -14.71
N HIS A 312 22.19 0.78 -13.96
CA HIS A 312 23.31 0.00 -14.47
C HIS A 312 22.97 -1.49 -14.33
N TRP A 313 23.13 -2.23 -15.41
CA TRP A 313 22.83 -3.66 -15.46
C TRP A 313 24.00 -4.43 -16.05
N LYS A 314 24.27 -5.61 -15.47
CA LYS A 314 25.32 -6.52 -15.90
C LYS A 314 24.70 -7.70 -16.62
N ALA A 315 25.07 -7.88 -17.89
CA ALA A 315 24.70 -9.05 -18.66
C ALA A 315 25.38 -10.33 -18.13
N ALA A 316 24.83 -11.49 -18.47
CA ALA A 316 25.42 -12.78 -18.13
C ALA A 316 26.87 -12.95 -18.67
N SER A 317 27.19 -12.30 -19.79
CA SER A 317 28.55 -12.25 -20.35
C SER A 317 29.56 -11.47 -19.50
N GLY A 318 29.08 -10.72 -18.49
CA GLY A 318 29.88 -9.82 -17.67
C GLY A 318 29.97 -8.38 -18.17
N ARG A 319 29.41 -8.07 -19.35
CA ARG A 319 29.37 -6.71 -19.89
C ARG A 319 28.34 -5.84 -19.17
N TRP A 320 28.66 -4.56 -19.01
CA TRP A 320 27.82 -3.57 -18.34
C TRP A 320 27.09 -2.69 -19.35
N TYR A 321 25.86 -2.33 -18.98
CA TYR A 321 24.96 -1.48 -19.74
C TYR A 321 24.33 -0.45 -18.83
N VAL A 322 24.09 0.74 -19.38
CA VAL A 322 23.04 1.62 -18.87
C VAL A 322 21.76 1.27 -19.58
N LEU A 323 20.75 0.91 -18.80
CA LEU A 323 19.38 0.71 -19.25
C LEU A 323 18.55 1.91 -18.83
N ALA A 324 17.62 2.32 -19.69
CA ALA A 324 16.61 3.30 -19.36
C ALA A 324 15.27 2.93 -19.98
N ALA A 325 14.19 3.28 -19.29
CA ALA A 325 12.85 3.13 -19.80
C ALA A 325 11.96 4.31 -19.39
N GLY A 326 11.12 4.71 -20.32
CA GLY A 326 10.12 5.75 -20.18
C GLY A 326 8.70 5.19 -20.26
N SER A 327 7.75 5.87 -19.63
CA SER A 327 6.32 5.58 -19.82
C SER A 327 5.89 5.76 -21.29
N ARG A 328 4.71 5.26 -21.67
CA ARG A 328 4.20 5.25 -23.06
C ARG A 328 4.24 6.57 -23.85
N ALA A 329 4.36 7.71 -23.19
CA ALA A 329 4.42 9.01 -23.84
C ALA A 329 5.83 9.35 -24.34
N VAL A 330 6.84 8.62 -23.86
CA VAL A 330 8.25 8.80 -24.24
C VAL A 330 8.49 8.25 -25.64
N ASP A 331 8.96 9.14 -26.51
CA ASP A 331 9.23 8.86 -27.92
C ASP A 331 10.71 8.84 -28.26
N ARG A 332 11.55 9.36 -27.37
CA ARG A 332 13.01 9.37 -27.50
C ARG A 332 13.65 9.40 -26.13
N ILE A 333 14.75 8.65 -25.95
CA ILE A 333 15.59 8.70 -24.76
C ILE A 333 17.01 9.06 -25.17
N GLU A 334 17.62 9.97 -24.42
CA GLU A 334 19.00 10.44 -24.62
C GLU A 334 19.83 10.16 -23.36
N ALA A 335 20.96 9.51 -23.56
CA ALA A 335 22.01 9.33 -22.59
C ALA A 335 23.16 10.30 -22.92
N THR A 336 23.59 11.08 -21.92
CA THR A 336 24.72 12.01 -22.03
C THR A 336 25.67 11.85 -20.85
N GLY A 337 26.90 12.38 -20.98
CA GLY A 337 27.96 12.25 -19.98
C GLY A 337 29.11 11.41 -20.51
N GLN A 338 29.56 10.42 -19.73
CA GLN A 338 30.64 9.51 -20.12
C GLN A 338 30.26 8.57 -21.28
N VAL A 339 28.96 8.35 -21.46
CA VAL A 339 28.40 7.64 -22.61
C VAL A 339 27.39 8.56 -23.28
N ARG A 340 27.41 8.59 -24.62
CA ARG A 340 26.46 9.33 -25.44
C ARG A 340 25.72 8.37 -26.35
N SER A 341 24.39 8.38 -26.26
CA SER A 341 23.55 7.54 -27.10
C SER A 341 22.14 8.12 -27.12
N THR A 342 21.46 7.90 -28.24
CA THR A 342 20.06 8.24 -28.43
C THR A 342 19.34 6.99 -28.90
N ALA A 343 18.15 6.75 -28.36
CA ALA A 343 17.26 5.70 -28.80
C ALA A 343 15.90 6.30 -29.12
N GLU A 344 15.38 5.99 -30.29
CA GLU A 344 13.97 6.24 -30.62
C GLU A 344 13.10 5.24 -29.86
N GLY A 345 11.99 5.72 -29.31
CA GLY A 345 11.04 4.99 -28.50
C GLY A 345 11.31 5.03 -26.99
N PRO A 346 10.56 4.21 -26.22
CA PRO A 346 10.49 4.31 -24.76
C PRO A 346 11.59 3.56 -24.02
N THR A 347 12.60 2.99 -24.70
CA THR A 347 13.66 2.22 -24.04
C THR A 347 15.02 2.51 -24.66
N LEU A 348 16.05 2.61 -23.82
CA LEU A 348 17.45 2.74 -24.22
C LEU A 348 18.28 1.67 -23.53
N ALA A 349 19.21 1.07 -24.27
CA ALA A 349 20.25 0.21 -23.74
C ALA A 349 21.57 0.55 -24.43
N VAL A 350 22.56 0.99 -23.65
CA VAL A 350 23.87 1.36 -24.18
C VAL A 350 24.96 0.72 -23.34
N ARG A 351 25.97 0.16 -24.01
CA ARG A 351 27.15 -0.39 -23.32
C ARG A 351 27.87 0.74 -22.58
N ALA A 352 28.22 0.49 -21.33
CA ALA A 352 28.85 1.47 -20.47
C ALA A 352 29.82 0.81 -19.49
N PRO A 353 30.82 1.51 -18.95
CA PRO A 353 31.49 1.12 -17.72
C PRO A 353 30.48 0.90 -16.58
N ARG A 354 30.85 0.09 -15.57
CA ARG A 354 29.98 -0.27 -14.43
C ARG A 354 29.37 0.94 -13.73
N ASP A 355 30.18 1.98 -13.51
CA ASP A 355 29.82 3.15 -12.71
C ASP A 355 29.80 4.42 -13.56
N ALA A 356 29.34 4.29 -14.81
CA ALA A 356 29.35 5.40 -15.75
C ALA A 356 28.45 6.55 -15.28
N ALA A 357 29.01 7.75 -15.19
CA ALA A 357 28.24 8.95 -14.90
C ALA A 357 27.41 9.33 -16.14
N VAL A 358 26.12 9.01 -16.09
CA VAL A 358 25.17 9.26 -17.18
C VAL A 358 23.99 10.12 -16.71
N ARG A 359 23.63 11.11 -17.53
CA ARG A 359 22.38 11.84 -17.42
C ARG A 359 21.43 11.32 -18.48
N LEU A 360 20.24 10.93 -18.04
CA LEU A 360 19.17 10.42 -18.89
C LEU A 360 18.07 11.48 -18.98
N THR A 361 17.70 11.80 -20.22
CA THR A 361 16.58 12.68 -20.56
C THR A 361 15.69 11.98 -21.59
N ALA A 362 14.44 12.41 -21.69
CA ALA A 362 13.51 11.90 -22.68
C ALA A 362 12.70 13.01 -23.33
N GLY A 363 12.38 12.82 -24.61
CA GLY A 363 11.33 13.54 -25.31
C GLY A 363 9.98 12.84 -25.16
N LEU A 364 8.90 13.61 -25.25
CA LEU A 364 7.53 13.13 -25.26
C LEU A 364 6.86 13.43 -26.60
N HIS A 365 5.86 12.63 -26.96
CA HIS A 365 5.08 12.81 -28.19
C HIS A 365 4.43 14.20 -28.34
N ASP A 366 4.20 14.91 -27.24
CA ASP A 366 3.63 16.28 -27.21
C ASP A 366 4.70 17.39 -27.25
N GLY A 367 5.97 17.03 -27.42
CA GLY A 367 7.11 17.94 -27.39
C GLY A 367 7.64 18.25 -25.98
N GLY A 368 7.04 17.68 -24.93
CA GLY A 368 7.54 17.79 -23.57
C GLY A 368 8.88 17.05 -23.36
N THR A 369 9.53 17.32 -22.23
CA THR A 369 10.78 16.64 -21.86
C THR A 369 10.75 16.14 -20.42
N LEU A 370 11.49 15.06 -20.16
CA LEU A 370 11.68 14.48 -18.82
C LEU A 370 13.16 14.33 -18.49
N VAL A 371 13.45 14.33 -17.19
CA VAL A 371 14.72 13.87 -16.64
C VAL A 371 14.47 12.60 -15.86
N ALA A 372 15.41 11.65 -15.91
CA ALA A 372 15.25 10.41 -15.18
C ALA A 372 15.16 10.65 -13.67
N VAL A 373 14.23 9.94 -13.04
CA VAL A 373 14.15 9.86 -11.58
C VAL A 373 15.41 9.15 -11.08
N ARG A 374 16.00 9.66 -10.00
CA ARG A 374 17.19 9.09 -9.34
C ARG A 374 16.83 8.67 -7.92
#